data_AF-A0A953RGZ4-F1
#
_entry.id   AF-A0A953RGZ4-F1
#
_cell.length_a   1.000
_cell.length_b   1.000
_cell.length_c   1.000
_cell.angle_alpha   90.00
_cell.angle_beta   90.00
_cell.angle_gamma   90.00
#
_symmetry.space_group_name_H-M   'P 1'
#
loop_
_entity.id
_entity.type
_entity.pdbx_description
1 polymer ?
#
loop_
_entity_poly.entity_id
_entity_poly.type
_entity_poly.pdbx_seq_one_letter_code
_entity_poly.pdbx_strand_id
1 'polypeptide(L)'
;MSYSMHRIFCATPGDLEEERQAFYNVVGEFNEAQAMPQGVLFVSVALPAATTDKRPYQGAIRENICACRYFILVLEDTWGPPQLNFEREYAIATSCVNDPSLPMNQVAVLFKKP
;
A
#
# COMPACT_ATOMS: atom_id res chain seq x y z
N MET A 1 10.91 2.52 -24.17
CA MET A 1 9.55 1.97 -23.97
C MET A 1 8.91 2.74 -22.84
N SER A 2 7.64 3.12 -22.98
CA SER A 2 6.86 3.79 -21.92
C SER A 2 5.99 2.73 -21.23
N TYR A 3 5.99 2.70 -19.89
CA TYR A 3 5.15 1.79 -19.11
C TYR A 3 3.88 2.50 -18.64
N SER A 4 2.74 1.81 -18.66
CA SER A 4 1.57 2.21 -17.88
C SER A 4 1.84 1.91 -16.40
N MET A 5 1.88 2.95 -15.56
CA MET A 5 2.22 2.80 -14.14
C MET A 5 0.97 2.65 -13.27
N HIS A 6 0.97 1.68 -12.37
CA HIS A 6 -0.09 1.46 -11.38
C HIS A 6 0.50 1.38 -9.98
N ARG A 7 0.20 2.36 -9.13
CA ARG A 7 0.75 2.40 -7.76
C ARG A 7 -0.05 1.48 -6.83
N ILE A 8 0.65 0.78 -5.96
CA ILE A 8 0.10 -0.07 -4.90
C ILE A 8 0.58 0.48 -3.56
N PHE A 9 -0.33 0.91 -2.70
CA PHE A 9 0.01 1.31 -1.33
C PHE A 9 -0.04 0.08 -0.41
N CYS A 10 1.07 -0.23 0.26
CA CYS A 10 1.16 -1.24 1.29
C CYS A 10 1.16 -0.57 2.67
N ALA A 11 0.07 -0.77 3.40
CA ALA A 11 -0.08 -0.40 4.79
C ALA A 11 0.33 -1.60 5.67
N THR A 12 1.44 -1.43 6.38
CA THR A 12 1.99 -2.40 7.33
C THR A 12 2.29 -1.65 8.62
N PRO A 13 1.56 -1.92 9.71
CA PRO A 13 1.96 -1.54 11.07
C PRO A 13 3.43 -1.87 11.35
N GLY A 14 4.07 -1.10 12.23
CA GLY A 14 5.54 -1.05 12.35
C GLY A 14 6.24 -2.34 12.78
N ASP A 15 5.51 -3.34 13.28
CA ASP A 15 5.97 -4.67 13.64
C ASP A 15 5.94 -5.67 12.47
N LEU A 16 5.46 -5.25 11.28
CA LEU A 16 5.27 -6.10 10.09
C LEU A 16 6.29 -5.79 8.98
N GLU A 17 7.56 -5.62 9.38
CA GLU A 17 8.69 -5.33 8.48
C GLU A 17 8.94 -6.48 7.49
N GLU A 18 8.83 -7.73 7.95
CA GLU A 18 8.98 -8.92 7.10
C GLU A 18 7.89 -8.98 6.04
N GLU A 19 6.65 -8.67 6.39
CA GLU A 19 5.52 -8.62 5.47
C GLU A 19 5.67 -7.48 4.46
N ARG A 20 6.22 -6.33 4.86
CA ARG A 20 6.55 -5.26 3.92
C ARG A 20 7.64 -5.68 2.94
N GLN A 21 8.67 -6.41 3.40
CA GLN A 21 9.69 -6.94 2.51
C GLN A 21 9.12 -8.00 1.55
N ALA A 22 8.26 -8.89 2.04
CA ALA A 22 7.56 -9.87 1.20
C ALA A 22 6.70 -9.19 0.13
N PHE A 23 6.01 -8.10 0.47
CA PHE A 23 5.28 -7.28 -0.49
C PHE A 23 6.19 -6.73 -1.61
N TYR A 24 7.36 -6.17 -1.27
CA TYR A 24 8.31 -5.70 -2.28
C TYR A 24 8.78 -6.81 -3.20
N ASN A 25 9.12 -7.98 -2.64
CA ASN A 25 9.59 -9.13 -3.41
C ASN A 25 8.52 -9.62 -4.39
N VAL A 26 7.28 -9.81 -3.92
CA VAL A 26 6.17 -10.29 -4.75
C VAL A 26 5.84 -9.31 -5.88
N VAL A 27 5.81 -8.01 -5.61
CA VAL A 27 5.58 -7.00 -6.66
C VAL A 27 6.73 -6.98 -7.67
N GLY A 28 7.98 -7.12 -7.22
CA GLY A 28 9.15 -7.22 -8.08
C GLY A 28 9.08 -8.44 -9.01
N GLU A 29 8.89 -9.62 -8.44
CA GLU A 29 8.76 -10.89 -9.17
C GLU A 29 7.61 -10.84 -10.19
N PHE A 30 6.45 -10.31 -9.79
CA PHE A 30 5.30 -10.16 -10.69
C PHE A 30 5.56 -9.17 -11.82
N ASN A 31 6.24 -8.05 -11.53
CA ASN A 31 6.62 -7.09 -12.55
C ASN A 31 7.53 -7.72 -13.60
N GLU A 32 8.58 -8.43 -13.18
CA GLU A 32 9.54 -9.07 -14.08
C GLU A 32 8.89 -10.17 -14.91
N ALA A 33 8.12 -11.05 -14.27
CA ALA A 33 7.57 -12.23 -14.91
C ALA A 33 6.34 -11.94 -15.79
N GLN A 34 5.53 -10.92 -15.44
CA GLN A 34 4.20 -10.74 -16.03
C GLN A 34 3.92 -9.31 -16.51
N ALA A 35 4.14 -8.30 -15.67
CA ALA A 35 3.65 -6.94 -15.97
C ALA A 35 4.50 -6.21 -17.01
N MET A 36 5.82 -6.21 -16.86
CA MET A 36 6.74 -5.50 -17.75
C MET A 36 6.71 -6.03 -19.19
N PRO A 37 6.65 -7.36 -19.45
CA PRO A 37 6.43 -7.89 -20.80
C PRO A 37 5.16 -7.36 -21.49
N GLN A 38 4.17 -6.92 -20.70
CA GLN A 38 2.91 -6.35 -21.17
C GLN A 38 2.89 -4.81 -21.18
N GLY A 39 4.03 -4.16 -20.93
CA GLY A 39 4.11 -2.70 -20.90
C GLY A 39 3.45 -2.07 -19.66
N VAL A 40 3.28 -2.82 -18.57
CA VAL A 40 2.75 -2.34 -17.29
C VAL A 40 3.85 -2.36 -16.23
N LEU A 41 3.84 -1.40 -15.31
CA LEU A 41 4.70 -1.38 -14.14
C LEU A 41 3.89 -1.11 -12.86
N PHE A 42 3.92 -2.06 -11.93
CA PHE A 42 3.35 -1.86 -10.60
C PHE A 42 4.37 -1.20 -9.68
N VAL A 43 4.01 -0.04 -9.12
CA VAL A 43 4.91 0.77 -8.28
C VAL A 43 4.55 0.57 -6.82
N SER A 44 5.43 -0.07 -6.06
CA SER A 44 5.29 -0.26 -4.62
C SER A 44 5.44 1.07 -3.86
N VAL A 45 4.44 1.41 -3.05
CA VAL A 45 4.43 2.58 -2.16
C VAL A 45 4.18 2.08 -0.74
N ALA A 46 5.02 2.47 0.21
CA ALA A 46 4.86 2.16 1.62
C ALA A 46 5.50 3.26 2.47
N LEU A 47 5.29 3.24 3.79
CA LEU A 47 6.05 4.10 4.68
C LEU A 47 7.53 3.68 4.67
N PRO A 48 8.47 4.64 4.77
CA PRO A 48 9.87 4.31 4.97
C PRO A 48 10.08 3.49 6.26
N ALA A 49 10.98 2.50 6.22
CA ALA A 49 11.29 1.64 7.37
C ALA A 49 11.68 2.39 8.65
N ALA A 50 12.37 3.52 8.50
CA ALA A 50 12.79 4.36 9.63
C ALA A 50 11.66 5.21 10.23
N THR A 51 10.41 5.07 9.76
CA THR A 51 9.28 5.88 10.23
C THR A 51 8.85 5.41 11.61
N THR A 52 9.10 6.23 12.63
CA THR A 52 8.65 5.96 14.01
C THR A 52 7.32 6.62 14.35
N ASP A 53 6.95 7.69 13.63
CA ASP A 53 5.66 8.39 13.79
C ASP A 53 5.18 8.96 12.46
N LYS A 54 4.04 8.48 11.96
CA LYS A 54 3.48 8.89 10.67
C LYS A 54 2.50 10.07 10.77
N ARG A 55 2.14 10.51 11.98
CA ARG A 55 1.13 11.55 12.20
C ARG A 55 1.50 12.92 11.62
N PRO A 56 2.78 13.36 11.61
CA PRO A 56 3.17 14.60 10.93
C PRO A 56 2.99 14.55 9.40
N TYR A 57 2.97 13.34 8.80
CA TYR A 57 3.00 13.15 7.34
C TYR A 57 1.62 12.79 6.76
N GLN A 58 0.55 13.00 7.51
CA GLN A 58 -0.81 12.56 7.14
C GLN A 58 -1.31 13.14 5.81
N GLY A 59 -0.91 14.37 5.46
CA GLY A 59 -1.19 14.97 4.16
C GLY A 59 -0.56 14.18 3.01
N ALA A 60 0.76 13.96 3.08
CA ALA A 60 1.51 13.22 2.06
C ALA A 60 1.07 11.74 1.96
N ILE A 61 0.71 11.12 3.08
CA ILE A 61 0.17 9.75 3.11
C ILE A 61 -1.16 9.70 2.37
N ARG A 62 -2.08 10.63 2.67
CA ARG A 62 -3.38 10.72 1.99
C ARG A 62 -3.21 10.92 0.48
N GLU A 63 -2.36 11.85 0.07
CA GLU A 63 -2.08 12.10 -1.35
C GLU A 63 -1.58 10.84 -2.07
N ASN A 64 -0.66 10.09 -1.43
CA ASN A 64 -0.17 8.83 -1.99
C ASN A 64 -1.28 7.78 -2.10
N ILE A 65 -2.13 7.62 -1.07
CA ILE A 65 -3.25 6.66 -1.10
C ILE A 65 -4.23 7.02 -2.21
N CYS A 66 -4.63 8.29 -2.33
CA CYS A 66 -5.55 8.74 -3.38
C CYS A 66 -4.97 8.57 -4.79
N ALA A 67 -3.64 8.58 -4.95
CA ALA A 67 -2.98 8.33 -6.23
C ALA A 67 -2.78 6.83 -6.55
N CYS A 68 -3.10 5.92 -5.62
CA CYS A 68 -2.90 4.49 -5.80
C CYS A 68 -4.08 3.82 -6.52
N ARG A 69 -3.74 2.87 -7.38
CA ARG A 69 -4.72 1.99 -8.03
C ARG A 69 -5.15 0.85 -7.11
N TYR A 70 -4.27 0.42 -6.22
CA TYR A 70 -4.53 -0.64 -5.26
C TYR A 70 -4.04 -0.26 -3.87
N PHE A 71 -4.73 -0.74 -2.84
CA PHE A 71 -4.33 -0.61 -1.46
C PHE A 71 -4.34 -1.98 -0.80
N ILE A 72 -3.26 -2.33 -0.11
CA ILE A 72 -3.11 -3.57 0.64
C ILE A 72 -2.79 -3.20 2.08
N LEU A 73 -3.64 -3.62 3.00
CA LEU A 73 -3.40 -3.56 4.43
C LEU A 73 -3.05 -4.95 4.93
N VAL A 74 -1.93 -5.06 5.65
CA VAL A 74 -1.57 -6.27 6.38
C VAL A 74 -1.77 -6.00 7.87
N LEU A 75 -2.54 -6.85 8.53
CA LEU A 75 -2.77 -6.80 9.97
C LEU A 75 -2.31 -8.12 10.61
N GLU A 76 -1.90 -8.04 11.87
CA GLU A 76 -1.91 -9.18 12.77
C GLU A 76 -3.19 -9.08 13.62
N ASP A 77 -3.08 -8.66 14.88
CA ASP A 77 -4.21 -8.59 15.81
C ASP A 77 -4.73 -7.16 16.04
N THR A 78 -3.99 -6.15 15.60
CA THR A 78 -4.32 -4.73 15.83
C THR A 78 -4.06 -3.89 14.59
N TRP A 79 -4.60 -2.68 14.57
CA TRP A 79 -4.30 -1.65 13.56
C TRP A 79 -2.87 -1.10 13.64
N GLY A 80 -2.07 -1.53 14.62
CA GLY A 80 -0.77 -0.97 14.98
C GLY A 80 -0.83 -0.01 16.16
N PRO A 81 0.34 0.36 16.73
CA PRO A 81 0.42 1.34 17.81
C PRO A 81 -0.03 2.73 17.32
N PRO A 82 -0.49 3.65 18.21
CA PRO A 82 -1.11 4.91 17.81
C PRO A 82 -0.33 5.76 16.78
N GLN A 83 1.00 5.76 16.87
CA GLN A 83 1.89 6.50 15.97
C GLN A 83 2.08 5.84 14.59
N LEU A 84 1.71 4.57 14.42
CA LEU A 84 1.78 3.79 13.18
C LEU A 84 0.46 3.05 12.87
N ASN A 85 -0.67 3.51 13.42
CA ASN A 85 -1.98 2.91 13.25
C ASN A 85 -2.55 3.21 11.84
N PHE A 86 -3.04 2.21 11.11
CA PHE A 86 -3.54 2.36 9.73
C PHE A 86 -5.07 2.41 9.56
N GLU A 87 -5.85 2.51 10.64
CA GLU A 87 -7.32 2.56 10.58
C GLU A 87 -7.82 3.74 9.74
N ARG A 88 -7.20 4.92 9.94
CA ARG A 88 -7.55 6.13 9.17
C ARG A 88 -7.23 5.97 7.68
N GLU A 89 -6.08 5.41 7.35
CA GLU A 89 -5.65 5.17 5.97
C GLU A 89 -6.54 4.14 5.27
N TYR A 90 -6.98 3.10 5.97
CA TYR A 90 -7.94 2.14 5.47
C TYR A 90 -9.29 2.81 5.13
N ALA A 91 -9.79 3.70 6.00
CA ALA A 91 -11.01 4.46 5.72
C ALA A 91 -10.86 5.39 4.51
N ILE A 92 -9.68 6.01 4.33
CA ILE A 92 -9.37 6.82 3.14
C ILE A 92 -9.41 5.95 1.89
N ALA A 93 -8.71 4.81 1.88
CA ALA A 93 -8.69 3.89 0.74
C ALA A 93 -10.10 3.38 0.38
N THR A 94 -10.90 3.03 1.40
CA THR A 94 -12.30 2.61 1.21
C THR A 94 -13.15 3.74 0.63
N SER A 95 -12.86 5.00 0.94
CA SER A 95 -13.54 6.12 0.29
C SER A 95 -13.09 6.27 -1.16
N CYS A 96 -11.80 6.11 -1.45
CA CYS A 96 -11.24 6.21 -2.79
C CYS A 96 -11.79 5.15 -3.75
N VAL A 97 -11.95 3.90 -3.32
CA VAL A 97 -12.50 2.84 -4.19
C VAL A 97 -13.97 3.08 -4.57
N ASN A 98 -14.70 3.86 -3.78
CA ASN A 98 -16.09 4.24 -4.05
C ASN A 98 -16.21 5.56 -4.84
N ASP A 99 -15.10 6.23 -5.13
CA ASP A 99 -15.08 7.47 -5.92
C ASP A 99 -14.58 7.17 -7.34
N PRO A 100 -15.45 7.19 -8.37
CA PRO A 100 -15.07 6.87 -9.74
C PRO A 100 -14.12 7.91 -10.38
N SER A 101 -13.92 9.07 -9.75
CA SER A 101 -12.94 10.07 -10.21
C SER A 101 -11.51 9.76 -9.76
N LEU A 102 -11.33 8.82 -8.83
CA LEU A 102 -10.03 8.41 -8.30
C LEU A 102 -9.55 7.09 -8.93
N PRO A 103 -8.23 6.85 -9.01
CA PRO A 103 -7.68 5.70 -9.71
C PRO A 103 -7.86 4.36 -8.98
N MET A 104 -8.30 4.37 -7.72
CA MET A 104 -8.34 3.19 -6.85
C MET A 104 -9.39 2.19 -7.32
N ASN A 105 -8.94 0.96 -7.59
CA ASN A 105 -9.77 -0.14 -8.08
C ASN A 105 -10.13 -1.11 -6.95
N GLN A 106 -9.20 -1.37 -6.03
CA GLN A 106 -9.41 -2.36 -4.98
C GLN A 106 -8.64 -2.05 -3.69
N VAL A 107 -9.28 -2.40 -2.57
CA VAL A 107 -8.71 -2.44 -1.23
C VAL A 107 -8.70 -3.90 -0.78
N ALA A 108 -7.54 -4.41 -0.34
CA ALA A 108 -7.40 -5.75 0.20
C ALA A 108 -6.88 -5.69 1.64
N VAL A 109 -7.42 -6.54 2.52
CA VAL A 109 -6.95 -6.72 3.89
C VAL A 109 -6.46 -8.15 4.03
N LEU A 110 -5.21 -8.31 4.47
CA LEU A 110 -4.55 -9.58 4.69
C LEU A 110 -4.25 -9.72 6.18
N PHE A 111 -4.43 -10.92 6.70
CA PHE A 111 -4.09 -11.23 8.09
C PHE A 111 -2.85 -12.12 8.12
N LYS A 112 -1.88 -11.75 8.95
CA LYS A 112 -0.75 -12.63 9.29
C LYS A 112 -1.31 -13.89 9.93
N LYS A 113 -0.79 -15.05 9.54
CA LYS A 113 -1.20 -16.31 10.17
C LYS A 113 -0.70 -16.33 11.63
N PRO A 114 -1.52 -16.79 12.59
CA PRO A 114 -1.10 -16.95 13.98
C PRO A 114 -0.02 -18.03 14.13
#